data_AF-A0A1L7WAQ0-F1
#
_entry.id   AF-A0A1L7WAQ0-F1
#
_cell.length_a   1.000
_cell.length_b   1.000
_cell.length_c   1.000
_cell.angle_alpha   90.00
_cell.angle_beta   90.00
_cell.angle_gamma   90.00
#
_symmetry.space_group_name_H-M   'P 1'
#
loop_
_entity.id
_entity.type
_entity.pdbx_description
1 polymer ?
#
loop_
_entity_poly.entity_id
_entity_poly.type
_entity_poly.pdbx_seq_one_letter_code
_entity_poly.pdbx_strand_id
1 'polypeptide(L)'
;MSKPYFDAIRSERAYRSSFQSEPANDLTFSLSNLQTPASNWGREQLFTCHVVISPAQDTLLPGYKNDHITFDHSISDEARRQIDNFFQGPDPNDLGQSEHYLVHKYGTSLGQVWATVAAVKARRSGVADLDVIKDAIPTNNEGTPESKRLRYNTDCKDFVDSGTLQIGSSSPTSKLLGGTPDSSIGYVDQAPTRDLPPEDNTVRLISCVMRHILYYTQLPGSTPIIEFRDTRQRMSLQVLDLGGEVTAIDDGGLCLKVEEENGRFTVARNMVALLEAKRNLKVIEGKPVISDECLSQMTCEAILARAVDPLDEFQDGRCVHLSFVNLATD
;
A
#
# COMPACT_ATOMS: atom_id res chain seq x y z
N MET A 1 -12.47 -13.35 -18.78
CA MET A 1 -11.60 -13.11 -17.60
C MET A 1 -12.28 -13.69 -16.39
N SER A 2 -11.56 -14.36 -15.48
CA SER A 2 -12.13 -14.80 -14.20
C SER A 2 -12.46 -13.59 -13.33
N LYS A 3 -13.50 -13.73 -12.50
CA LYS A 3 -13.88 -12.70 -11.51
C LYS A 3 -12.75 -12.56 -10.46
N PRO A 4 -12.41 -11.34 -10.00
CA PRO A 4 -11.45 -11.15 -8.90
C PRO A 4 -11.79 -12.03 -7.69
N TYR A 5 -10.78 -12.59 -7.04
CA TYR A 5 -10.95 -13.50 -5.90
C TYR A 5 -11.77 -12.84 -4.79
N PHE A 6 -11.47 -11.58 -4.50
CA PHE A 6 -12.13 -10.77 -3.49
C PHE A 6 -13.67 -10.73 -3.66
N ASP A 7 -14.14 -10.66 -4.90
CA ASP A 7 -15.57 -10.57 -5.22
C ASP A 7 -16.25 -11.93 -5.40
N ALA A 8 -15.47 -13.00 -5.56
CA ALA A 8 -15.97 -14.34 -5.84
C ALA A 8 -16.08 -15.19 -4.57
N ILE A 9 -15.07 -15.14 -3.69
CA ILE A 9 -14.88 -16.14 -2.63
C ILE A 9 -15.41 -15.63 -1.29
N ARG A 10 -16.74 -15.45 -1.19
CA ARG A 10 -17.41 -14.93 0.02
C ARG A 10 -17.95 -15.98 0.99
N SER A 11 -17.70 -17.26 0.72
CA SER A 11 -18.11 -18.37 1.58
C SER A 11 -17.26 -19.60 1.28
N GLU A 12 -17.20 -20.52 2.25
CA GLU A 12 -16.55 -21.82 2.09
C GLU A 12 -17.10 -22.61 0.89
N ARG A 13 -18.41 -22.50 0.63
CA ARG A 13 -19.03 -23.15 -0.54
C ARG A 13 -18.53 -22.55 -1.85
N ALA A 14 -18.42 -21.22 -1.91
CA ALA A 14 -17.88 -20.52 -3.09
C ALA A 14 -16.40 -20.88 -3.29
N TYR A 15 -15.62 -20.92 -2.21
CA TYR A 15 -14.23 -21.39 -2.23
C TYR A 15 -14.11 -22.78 -2.85
N ARG A 16 -14.83 -23.78 -2.33
CA ARG A 16 -14.77 -25.17 -2.83
C ARG A 16 -15.20 -25.27 -4.29
N SER A 17 -16.26 -24.57 -4.67
CA SER A 17 -16.73 -24.56 -6.05
C SER A 17 -15.70 -23.95 -7.00
N SER A 18 -15.08 -22.83 -6.61
CA SER A 18 -14.06 -22.16 -7.41
C SER A 18 -12.78 -22.98 -7.49
N PHE A 19 -12.35 -23.57 -6.38
CA PHE A 19 -11.19 -24.47 -6.32
C PHE A 19 -11.32 -25.66 -7.25
N GLN A 20 -12.52 -26.24 -7.38
CA GLN A 20 -12.80 -27.35 -8.30
C GLN A 20 -12.91 -26.93 -9.78
N SER A 21 -13.31 -25.67 -10.04
CA SER A 21 -13.54 -25.15 -11.38
C SER A 21 -12.32 -24.49 -12.02
N GLU A 22 -11.32 -24.11 -11.22
CA GLU A 22 -10.08 -23.60 -11.78
C GLU A 22 -9.36 -24.71 -12.56
N PRO A 23 -8.73 -24.39 -13.71
CA PRO A 23 -8.15 -25.39 -14.57
C PRO A 23 -7.09 -26.16 -13.78
N ALA A 24 -7.41 -27.42 -13.50
CA ALA A 24 -6.61 -28.36 -12.71
C ALA A 24 -5.23 -28.69 -13.32
N ASN A 25 -4.85 -28.04 -14.43
CA ASN A 25 -3.69 -28.44 -15.22
C ASN A 25 -2.37 -27.73 -14.85
N ASP A 26 -2.38 -26.68 -14.01
CA ASP A 26 -1.13 -26.01 -13.58
C ASP A 26 -1.06 -25.65 -12.08
N LEU A 27 -2.16 -25.80 -11.33
CA LEU A 27 -2.22 -25.40 -9.92
C LEU A 27 -1.96 -26.59 -8.99
N THR A 28 -0.71 -27.02 -8.87
CA THR A 28 -0.28 -27.69 -7.63
C THR A 28 -0.26 -26.65 -6.53
N PHE A 29 -1.34 -26.56 -5.75
CA PHE A 29 -1.45 -25.77 -4.51
C PHE A 29 -0.56 -26.39 -3.42
N SER A 30 0.74 -26.45 -3.71
CA SER A 30 1.74 -26.93 -2.80
C SER A 30 2.05 -25.81 -1.81
N LEU A 31 2.26 -26.19 -0.55
CA LEU A 31 2.74 -25.25 0.47
C LEU A 31 4.10 -24.63 0.05
N SER A 32 4.88 -25.27 -0.83
CA SER A 32 6.11 -24.70 -1.39
C SER A 32 5.88 -23.38 -2.14
N ASN A 33 4.68 -23.14 -2.67
CA ASN A 33 4.35 -21.91 -3.37
C ASN A 33 4.29 -20.69 -2.44
N LEU A 34 4.34 -20.90 -1.12
CA LEU A 34 4.40 -19.85 -0.10
C LEU A 34 5.83 -19.35 0.13
N GLN A 35 6.87 -20.02 -0.40
CA GLN A 35 8.28 -19.70 -0.16
C GLN A 35 8.80 -18.48 -0.95
N THR A 36 7.91 -17.70 -1.53
CA THR A 36 8.24 -16.46 -2.21
C THR A 36 7.85 -15.27 -1.34
N PRO A 37 8.49 -14.10 -1.51
CA PRO A 37 8.05 -12.88 -0.85
C PRO A 37 6.58 -12.60 -1.17
N ALA A 38 5.84 -12.05 -0.19
CA ALA A 38 4.43 -11.69 -0.34
C ALA A 38 4.16 -10.88 -1.61
N SER A 39 5.10 -10.01 -2.01
CA SER A 39 5.01 -9.19 -3.23
C SER A 39 4.83 -10.00 -4.53
N ASN A 40 5.19 -11.28 -4.51
CA ASN A 40 5.09 -12.20 -5.64
C ASN A 40 3.92 -13.19 -5.51
N TRP A 41 3.12 -13.07 -4.45
CA TRP A 41 1.93 -13.90 -4.27
C TRP A 41 0.81 -13.44 -5.20
N GLY A 42 -0.12 -14.36 -5.46
CA GLY A 42 -1.36 -14.09 -6.19
C GLY A 42 -2.44 -15.10 -5.85
N ARG A 43 -3.29 -15.37 -6.85
CA ARG A 43 -4.49 -16.21 -6.71
C ARG A 43 -4.20 -17.61 -6.18
N GLU A 44 -3.06 -18.20 -6.56
CA GLU A 44 -2.69 -19.54 -6.13
C GLU A 44 -2.46 -19.61 -4.62
N GLN A 45 -1.72 -18.64 -4.07
CA GLN A 45 -1.43 -18.57 -2.63
C GLN A 45 -2.71 -18.30 -1.83
N LEU A 46 -3.66 -17.52 -2.36
CA LEU A 46 -4.98 -17.34 -1.73
C LEU A 46 -5.73 -18.67 -1.59
N PHE A 47 -5.68 -19.52 -2.61
CA PHE A 47 -6.21 -20.88 -2.52
C PHE A 47 -5.40 -21.75 -1.56
N THR A 48 -4.07 -21.77 -1.66
CA THR A 48 -3.21 -22.54 -0.72
C THR A 48 -3.46 -22.17 0.74
N CYS A 49 -3.73 -20.89 1.03
CA CYS A 49 -4.04 -20.39 2.38
C CYS A 49 -5.53 -20.49 2.75
N HIS A 50 -6.39 -21.04 1.89
CA HIS A 50 -7.83 -21.19 2.13
C HIS A 50 -8.53 -19.86 2.50
N VAL A 51 -8.23 -18.78 1.77
CA VAL A 51 -8.77 -17.45 2.08
C VAL A 51 -10.26 -17.37 1.76
N VAL A 52 -11.07 -16.97 2.75
CA VAL A 52 -12.50 -16.72 2.56
C VAL A 52 -12.81 -15.29 2.97
N ILE A 53 -13.44 -14.53 2.07
CA ILE A 53 -13.76 -13.12 2.28
C ILE A 53 -15.06 -13.00 3.05
N SER A 54 -15.00 -12.46 4.26
CA SER A 54 -16.21 -12.02 4.95
C SER A 54 -16.72 -10.73 4.28
N PRO A 55 -18.04 -10.58 4.06
CA PRO A 55 -18.61 -9.27 3.77
C PRO A 55 -18.22 -8.29 4.88
N ALA A 56 -17.89 -7.05 4.53
CA ALA A 56 -17.56 -6.00 5.51
C ALA A 56 -18.72 -5.86 6.50
N GLN A 57 -18.47 -6.13 7.78
CA GLN A 57 -19.53 -6.14 8.79
C GLN A 57 -19.60 -4.85 9.60
N ASP A 58 -18.57 -3.99 9.59
CA ASP A 58 -18.54 -2.86 10.51
C ASP A 58 -17.83 -1.64 9.94
N THR A 59 -18.39 -0.46 10.23
CA THR A 59 -17.82 0.86 9.91
C THR A 59 -16.67 1.25 10.85
N LEU A 60 -16.42 0.45 11.87
CA LEU A 60 -15.49 0.73 12.96
C LEU A 60 -14.40 -0.35 13.01
N LEU A 61 -13.14 0.06 13.15
CA LEU A 61 -12.02 -0.88 13.26
C LEU A 61 -12.16 -1.74 14.52
N PRO A 62 -11.76 -3.03 14.52
CA PRO A 62 -11.94 -3.92 15.66
C PRO A 62 -11.37 -3.40 16.99
N GLY A 63 -10.25 -2.67 16.96
CA GLY A 63 -9.66 -2.07 18.17
C GLY A 63 -10.59 -1.09 18.89
N TYR A 64 -11.46 -0.42 18.14
CA TYR A 64 -12.46 0.51 18.64
C TYR A 64 -13.77 -0.15 19.05
N LYS A 65 -14.00 -1.43 18.72
CA LYS A 65 -15.16 -2.20 19.21
C LYS A 65 -14.94 -2.78 20.59
N ASN A 66 -13.71 -2.74 21.09
CA ASN A 66 -13.36 -3.35 22.36
C ASN A 66 -13.80 -2.43 23.51
N ASP A 67 -14.34 -3.02 24.58
CA ASP A 67 -14.89 -2.33 25.76
C ASP A 67 -13.85 -1.48 26.53
N HIS A 68 -12.59 -1.53 26.11
CA HIS A 68 -11.48 -0.78 26.71
C HIS A 68 -11.30 0.62 26.14
N ILE A 69 -11.88 0.95 24.98
CA ILE A 69 -11.84 2.32 24.45
C ILE A 69 -13.16 3.00 24.81
N THR A 70 -13.13 3.78 25.89
CA THR A 70 -14.26 4.65 26.24
C THR A 70 -14.38 5.75 25.19
N PHE A 71 -15.38 5.63 24.31
CA PHE A 71 -15.83 6.75 23.50
C PHE A 71 -16.46 7.78 24.44
N ASP A 72 -15.77 8.88 24.66
CA ASP A 72 -16.36 9.99 25.38
C ASP A 72 -17.20 10.83 24.42
N HIS A 73 -18.48 10.99 24.74
CA HIS A 73 -19.40 11.87 24.00
C HIS A 73 -19.07 13.36 24.18
N SER A 74 -18.14 13.72 25.07
CA SER A 74 -17.72 15.08 25.37
C SER A 74 -16.41 15.49 24.68
N ILE A 75 -16.32 15.26 23.36
CA ILE A 75 -15.25 15.88 22.55
C ILE A 75 -15.28 17.41 22.74
N SER A 76 -14.11 18.02 22.90
CA SER A 76 -14.02 19.48 23.09
C SER A 76 -14.52 20.21 21.84
N ASP A 77 -15.01 21.45 22.01
CA ASP A 77 -15.45 22.26 20.87
C ASP A 77 -14.28 22.60 19.90
N GLU A 78 -13.04 22.59 20.39
CA GLU A 78 -11.86 22.67 19.52
C GLU A 78 -11.69 21.39 18.69
N ALA A 79 -11.74 20.21 19.33
CA ALA A 79 -11.63 18.94 18.63
C ALA A 79 -12.73 18.78 17.56
N ARG A 80 -13.97 19.15 17.89
CA ARG A 80 -15.09 19.16 16.92
C ARG A 80 -14.78 20.08 15.74
N ARG A 81 -14.31 21.31 15.99
CA ARG A 81 -13.92 22.24 14.92
C ARG A 81 -12.79 21.70 14.04
N GLN A 82 -11.80 21.02 14.61
CA GLN A 82 -10.70 20.44 13.85
C GLN A 82 -11.18 19.32 12.93
N ILE A 83 -12.04 18.44 13.44
CA ILE A 83 -12.68 17.38 12.65
C ILE A 83 -13.60 17.97 11.56
N ASP A 84 -14.37 19.00 11.88
CA ASP A 84 -15.23 19.69 10.90
C ASP A 84 -14.38 20.33 9.78
N ASN A 85 -13.27 20.99 10.13
CA ASN A 85 -12.33 21.56 9.16
C ASN A 85 -11.68 20.48 8.29
N PHE A 86 -11.39 19.31 8.85
CA PHE A 86 -10.92 18.17 8.09
C PHE A 86 -11.96 17.69 7.07
N PHE A 87 -13.23 17.60 7.44
CA PHE A 87 -14.30 17.25 6.50
C PHE A 87 -14.56 18.33 5.44
N GLN A 88 -14.41 19.61 5.79
CA GLN A 88 -14.60 20.72 4.85
C GLN A 88 -13.48 20.82 3.81
N GLY A 89 -12.29 20.30 4.12
CA GLY A 89 -11.13 20.42 3.26
C GLY A 89 -10.44 21.79 3.35
N PRO A 90 -9.31 21.97 2.64
CA PRO A 90 -8.66 23.28 2.54
C PRO A 90 -9.48 24.22 1.63
N ASP A 91 -9.29 25.53 1.80
CA ASP A 91 -9.73 26.52 0.80
C ASP A 91 -9.18 26.12 -0.58
N PRO A 92 -10.01 26.09 -1.64
CA PRO A 92 -9.55 25.78 -2.99
C PRO A 92 -8.34 26.59 -3.46
N ASN A 93 -8.18 27.83 -3.00
CA ASN A 93 -7.04 28.68 -3.34
C ASN A 93 -5.73 28.25 -2.67
N ASP A 94 -5.81 27.42 -1.63
CA ASP A 94 -4.65 26.88 -0.92
C ASP A 94 -4.18 25.53 -1.47
N LEU A 95 -4.92 24.96 -2.43
CA LEU A 95 -4.53 23.71 -3.07
C LEU A 95 -3.16 23.87 -3.75
N GLY A 96 -2.19 23.05 -3.32
CA GLY A 96 -0.83 23.09 -3.85
C GLY A 96 0.09 24.13 -3.22
N GLN A 97 -0.35 24.84 -2.17
CA GLN A 97 0.53 25.69 -1.37
C GLN A 97 1.59 24.86 -0.63
N SER A 98 2.67 25.54 -0.21
CA SER A 98 3.74 24.89 0.57
C SER A 98 3.23 24.38 1.93
N GLU A 99 3.81 23.28 2.41
CA GLU A 99 3.52 22.73 3.75
C GLU A 99 3.70 23.78 4.84
N HIS A 100 4.74 24.61 4.74
CA HIS A 100 4.99 25.71 5.66
C HIS A 100 3.79 26.68 5.75
N TYR A 101 3.26 27.13 4.61
CA TYR A 101 2.09 27.99 4.56
C TYR A 101 0.86 27.30 5.17
N LEU A 102 0.61 26.05 4.78
CA LEU A 102 -0.56 25.28 5.22
C LEU A 102 -0.53 25.01 6.73
N VAL A 103 0.63 24.68 7.30
CA VAL A 103 0.81 24.47 8.75
C VAL A 103 0.55 25.77 9.51
N HIS A 104 1.02 26.91 9.00
CA HIS A 104 0.74 28.20 9.64
C HIS A 104 -0.73 28.61 9.57
N LYS A 105 -1.44 28.28 8.49
CA LYS A 105 -2.84 28.64 8.29
C LYS A 105 -3.82 27.70 9.00
N TYR A 106 -3.60 26.39 8.91
CA TYR A 106 -4.52 25.35 9.38
C TYR A 106 -4.06 24.62 10.65
N GLY A 107 -2.85 24.90 11.14
CA GLY A 107 -2.22 24.17 12.24
C GLY A 107 -1.43 22.95 11.75
N THR A 108 -0.60 22.39 12.64
CA THR A 108 0.38 21.35 12.29
C THR A 108 -0.25 20.11 11.66
N SER A 109 -1.22 19.49 12.32
CA SER A 109 -1.80 18.23 11.84
C SER A 109 -2.57 18.40 10.53
N LEU A 110 -3.47 19.38 10.48
CA LEU A 110 -4.32 19.60 9.31
C LEU A 110 -3.54 20.16 8.11
N GLY A 111 -2.60 21.09 8.35
CA GLY A 111 -1.72 21.61 7.30
C GLY A 111 -0.84 20.53 6.66
N GLN A 112 -0.36 19.56 7.45
CA GLN A 112 0.37 18.40 6.94
C GLN A 112 -0.51 17.46 6.12
N VAL A 113 -1.77 17.23 6.51
CA VAL A 113 -2.74 16.49 5.70
C VAL A 113 -2.89 17.14 4.32
N TRP A 114 -3.12 18.45 4.26
CA TRP A 114 -3.31 19.15 2.98
C TRP A 114 -2.06 19.17 2.10
N ALA A 115 -0.88 19.30 2.70
CA ALA A 115 0.38 19.20 1.97
C ALA A 115 0.58 17.79 1.35
N THR A 116 0.23 16.74 2.09
CA THR A 116 0.36 15.36 1.60
C THR A 116 -0.67 15.01 0.53
N VAL A 117 -1.90 15.54 0.61
CA VAL A 117 -2.89 15.42 -0.46
C VAL A 117 -2.36 16.03 -1.76
N ALA A 118 -1.74 17.22 -1.70
CA ALA A 118 -1.11 17.82 -2.87
C ALA A 118 0.01 16.94 -3.45
N ALA A 119 0.84 16.33 -2.59
CA ALA A 119 1.93 15.44 -3.02
C ALA A 119 1.45 14.12 -3.65
N VAL A 120 0.28 13.61 -3.26
CA VAL A 120 -0.36 12.42 -3.87
C VAL A 120 -1.09 12.77 -5.16
N LYS A 121 -1.62 14.01 -5.28
CA LYS A 121 -2.26 14.48 -6.52
C LYS A 121 -1.24 14.96 -7.56
N ALA A 122 -0.04 15.36 -7.13
CA ALA A 122 1.03 15.77 -8.02
C ALA A 122 1.43 14.59 -8.92
N ARG A 123 1.05 14.67 -10.19
CA ARG A 123 1.64 13.80 -11.22
C ARG A 123 3.12 14.14 -11.31
N ARG A 124 3.97 13.14 -11.48
CA ARG A 124 5.34 13.35 -11.93
C ARG A 124 5.27 13.75 -13.40
N SER A 125 4.77 14.95 -13.69
CA SER A 125 5.05 15.61 -14.95
C SER A 125 6.58 15.68 -15.03
N GLY A 126 7.15 15.11 -16.09
CA GLY A 126 8.58 15.14 -16.31
C GLY A 126 9.10 16.55 -16.06
N VAL A 127 10.24 16.65 -15.38
CA VAL A 127 10.96 17.89 -15.14
C VAL A 127 11.34 18.47 -16.52
N ALA A 128 10.41 19.19 -17.13
CA ALA A 128 10.50 19.83 -18.42
C ALA A 128 9.38 20.88 -18.50
N ASP A 129 9.34 21.77 -17.51
CA ASP A 129 8.68 23.09 -17.59
C ASP A 129 9.12 23.92 -16.37
N LEU A 130 10.43 24.08 -16.24
CA LEU A 130 11.00 25.27 -15.63
C LEU A 130 11.77 25.96 -16.76
N ASP A 131 11.05 26.85 -17.44
CA ASP A 131 11.60 27.92 -18.25
C ASP A 131 12.59 28.71 -17.39
N VAL A 132 13.87 28.33 -17.47
CA VAL A 132 15.00 29.13 -17.02
C VAL A 132 15.86 29.39 -18.25
N ILE A 133 15.60 30.55 -18.85
CA ILE A 133 16.52 31.36 -19.66
C ILE A 133 17.08 30.62 -20.89
N LYS A 134 16.37 30.75 -22.01
CA LYS A 134 16.97 30.70 -23.33
C LYS A 134 17.99 31.83 -23.45
N ASP A 135 19.27 31.50 -23.40
CA ASP A 135 20.26 32.11 -24.28
C ASP A 135 21.50 31.21 -24.45
N ALA A 136 21.84 30.99 -25.72
CA ALA A 136 23.13 30.61 -26.29
C ALA A 136 23.55 29.11 -26.44
N ILE A 137 23.23 28.62 -27.65
CA ILE A 137 24.03 27.82 -28.61
C ILE A 137 24.18 26.29 -28.36
N PRO A 138 23.74 25.44 -29.32
CA PRO A 138 23.76 23.98 -29.22
C PRO A 138 25.08 23.38 -29.74
N THR A 139 25.66 22.43 -28.99
CA THR A 139 26.64 21.49 -29.54
C THR A 139 26.10 20.06 -29.42
N ASN A 140 25.85 19.49 -30.61
CA ASN A 140 25.42 18.12 -30.84
C ASN A 140 26.31 17.11 -30.12
N ASN A 141 25.70 16.08 -29.51
CA ASN A 141 26.20 14.71 -29.56
C ASN A 141 25.07 13.71 -29.23
N GLU A 142 25.14 12.58 -29.92
CA GLU A 142 24.10 11.58 -30.17
C GLU A 142 23.79 10.64 -28.98
N GLY A 143 22.53 10.19 -28.90
CA GLY A 143 22.19 8.77 -28.67
C GLY A 143 22.22 8.14 -27.25
N THR A 144 21.02 7.97 -26.67
CA THR A 144 20.54 6.84 -25.79
C THR A 144 21.09 6.70 -24.34
N PRO A 145 20.52 5.83 -23.46
CA PRO A 145 19.14 5.69 -22.94
C PRO A 145 19.09 5.58 -21.38
N GLU A 146 17.89 5.33 -20.83
CA GLU A 146 17.49 5.05 -19.43
C GLU A 146 18.58 4.65 -18.39
N SER A 147 18.57 5.31 -17.23
CA SER A 147 19.46 5.00 -16.10
C SER A 147 19.07 3.72 -15.36
N LYS A 148 19.80 2.63 -15.59
CA LYS A 148 19.89 1.50 -14.66
C LYS A 148 20.74 1.90 -13.44
N ARG A 149 20.31 1.46 -12.25
CA ARG A 149 20.95 1.67 -10.94
C ARG A 149 22.48 1.51 -11.02
N LEU A 150 23.22 2.48 -10.46
CA LEU A 150 24.67 2.37 -10.27
C LEU A 150 24.98 1.18 -9.35
N ARG A 151 25.65 0.15 -9.88
CA ARG A 151 26.34 -0.87 -9.08
C ARG A 151 27.69 -0.30 -8.68
N TYR A 152 27.96 -0.23 -7.37
CA TYR A 152 29.32 -0.06 -6.87
C TYR A 152 30.09 -1.37 -7.15
N ASN A 153 31.00 -1.33 -8.12
CA ASN A 153 32.00 -2.38 -8.28
C ASN A 153 33.29 -1.91 -7.61
N THR A 154 33.72 -2.65 -6.60
CA THR A 154 35.02 -2.51 -5.96
C THR A 154 36.11 -2.85 -6.98
N ASP A 155 37.00 -1.90 -7.23
CA ASP A 155 38.12 -2.00 -8.16
C ASP A 155 39.15 -3.04 -7.63
N CYS A 156 39.31 -4.17 -8.32
CA CYS A 156 40.32 -5.19 -8.02
C CYS A 156 41.31 -5.22 -9.21
N LYS A 157 42.50 -4.66 -8.99
CA LYS A 157 43.42 -4.19 -10.04
C LYS A 157 44.20 -5.24 -10.87
N ASP A 158 43.88 -6.52 -10.80
CA ASP A 158 44.73 -7.56 -11.41
C ASP A 158 43.98 -8.62 -12.24
N PHE A 159 42.93 -8.24 -13.00
CA PHE A 159 42.27 -9.18 -13.91
C PHE A 159 42.51 -8.84 -15.38
N VAL A 160 43.11 -9.79 -16.12
CA VAL A 160 43.46 -9.68 -17.55
C VAL A 160 42.27 -10.14 -18.40
N ASP A 161 41.83 -9.27 -19.33
CA ASP A 161 40.70 -9.47 -20.23
C ASP A 161 41.02 -10.45 -21.38
N SER A 162 40.08 -11.35 -21.70
CA SER A 162 40.18 -12.34 -22.78
C SER A 162 38.98 -12.21 -23.74
N GLY A 163 38.88 -11.06 -24.41
CA GLY A 163 37.78 -10.67 -25.30
C GLY A 163 37.93 -11.02 -26.79
N THR A 164 38.60 -12.11 -27.17
CA THR A 164 38.54 -12.62 -28.56
C THR A 164 37.41 -13.63 -28.69
N LEU A 165 36.19 -13.16 -28.99
CA LEU A 165 35.18 -13.98 -29.67
C LEU A 165 34.14 -13.07 -30.33
N GLN A 166 34.09 -13.18 -31.66
CA GLN A 166 33.36 -12.33 -32.59
C GLN A 166 32.23 -13.16 -33.22
N ILE A 167 30.97 -12.77 -33.00
CA ILE A 167 29.76 -13.19 -33.76
C ILE A 167 28.75 -12.06 -33.56
N GLY A 168 28.10 -11.41 -34.53
CA GLY A 168 27.75 -11.71 -35.91
C GLY A 168 26.37 -11.06 -36.11
N SER A 169 26.29 -10.02 -36.94
CA SER A 169 25.16 -9.13 -37.21
C SER A 169 23.90 -9.80 -37.80
N SER A 170 22.71 -9.22 -37.59
CA SER A 170 21.79 -8.68 -38.63
C SER A 170 20.35 -8.38 -38.14
N SER A 171 19.78 -7.26 -38.61
CA SER A 171 18.34 -6.95 -38.80
C SER A 171 18.25 -6.25 -40.18
N PRO A 172 17.13 -6.34 -40.96
CA PRO A 172 16.02 -5.37 -40.80
C PRO A 172 14.59 -5.77 -41.29
N THR A 173 13.58 -5.19 -40.60
CA THR A 173 12.31 -4.51 -41.00
C THR A 173 11.43 -4.95 -42.22
N SER A 174 10.12 -5.20 -42.00
CA SER A 174 8.98 -4.37 -42.53
C SER A 174 7.54 -4.93 -42.25
N LYS A 175 6.70 -4.08 -41.61
CA LYS A 175 5.30 -3.64 -41.90
C LYS A 175 4.24 -4.57 -42.56
N LEU A 176 3.12 -4.86 -41.86
CA LEU A 176 1.73 -4.31 -42.00
C LEU A 176 0.56 -5.29 -41.66
N LEU A 177 -0.38 -4.75 -40.86
CA LEU A 177 -1.86 -4.91 -40.85
C LEU A 177 -2.56 -6.27 -40.68
N GLY A 178 -3.34 -6.36 -39.60
CA GLY A 178 -4.56 -7.18 -39.50
C GLY A 178 -5.43 -6.65 -38.36
N GLY A 179 -6.56 -6.02 -38.69
CA GLY A 179 -7.51 -5.45 -37.72
C GLY A 179 -8.78 -6.29 -37.56
N THR A 180 -9.38 -6.24 -36.37
CA THR A 180 -10.81 -6.36 -36.00
C THR A 180 -10.94 -6.51 -34.47
N PRO A 181 -12.11 -6.31 -33.85
CA PRO A 181 -13.06 -5.21 -33.96
C PRO A 181 -13.29 -4.51 -32.61
N ASP A 182 -14.00 -3.39 -32.69
CA ASP A 182 -14.49 -2.53 -31.62
C ASP A 182 -15.25 -3.33 -30.53
N SER A 183 -14.72 -3.34 -29.30
CA SER A 183 -15.52 -3.57 -28.11
C SER A 183 -15.11 -2.53 -27.07
N SER A 184 -16.01 -1.58 -26.86
CA SER A 184 -15.90 -0.49 -25.89
C SER A 184 -15.86 -1.09 -24.48
N ILE A 185 -14.66 -1.45 -24.03
CA ILE A 185 -14.35 -1.62 -22.62
C ILE A 185 -14.00 -0.21 -22.13
N GLY A 186 -14.77 0.31 -21.18
CA GLY A 186 -14.51 1.56 -20.46
C GLY A 186 -13.26 1.47 -19.60
N TYR A 187 -12.11 1.22 -20.23
CA TYR A 187 -10.80 1.32 -19.64
C TYR A 187 -10.52 2.82 -19.47
N VAL A 188 -10.61 3.32 -18.25
CA VAL A 188 -10.07 4.63 -17.93
C VAL A 188 -8.55 4.50 -18.09
N ASP A 189 -7.98 5.34 -18.94
CA ASP A 189 -6.54 5.36 -19.21
C ASP A 189 -5.78 5.59 -17.89
N GLN A 190 -5.22 4.51 -17.34
CA GLN A 190 -4.42 4.59 -16.12
C GLN A 190 -3.10 5.23 -16.49
N ALA A 191 -2.76 6.34 -15.83
CA ALA A 191 -1.45 6.96 -16.01
C ALA A 191 -0.35 5.91 -15.79
N PRO A 192 0.73 5.89 -16.61
CA PRO A 192 1.82 4.96 -16.43
C PRO A 192 2.33 4.99 -14.98
N THR A 193 2.56 3.82 -14.38
CA THR A 193 2.97 3.68 -12.96
C THR A 193 4.25 4.47 -12.60
N ARG A 194 5.04 4.89 -13.60
CA ARG A 194 6.23 5.73 -13.46
C ARG A 194 5.89 7.20 -13.16
N ASP A 195 4.73 7.67 -13.64
CA ASP A 195 4.27 9.06 -13.55
C ASP A 195 3.45 9.31 -12.28
N LEU A 196 3.07 8.23 -11.57
CA LEU A 196 2.43 8.29 -10.28
C LEU A 196 3.44 8.63 -9.17
N PRO A 197 3.02 9.35 -8.12
CA PRO A 197 3.86 9.60 -6.97
C PRO A 197 4.30 8.29 -6.31
N PRO A 198 5.44 8.30 -5.59
CA PRO A 198 5.90 7.12 -4.89
C PRO A 198 4.88 6.66 -3.84
N GLU A 199 4.85 5.36 -3.56
CA GLU A 199 3.95 4.74 -2.58
C GLU A 199 4.11 5.35 -1.18
N ASP A 200 5.34 5.75 -0.83
CA ASP A 200 5.65 6.46 0.41
C ASP A 200 4.85 7.77 0.58
N ASN A 201 4.42 8.43 -0.52
CA ASN A 201 3.51 9.58 -0.42
C ASN A 201 2.11 9.16 0.06
N THR A 202 1.63 7.99 -0.36
CA THR A 202 0.35 7.43 0.08
C THR A 202 0.43 7.01 1.55
N VAL A 203 1.53 6.35 1.94
CA VAL A 203 1.82 6.03 3.35
C VAL A 203 1.82 7.31 4.18
N ARG A 204 2.55 8.34 3.74
CA ARG A 204 2.62 9.64 4.43
C ARG A 204 1.26 10.32 4.54
N LEU A 205 0.44 10.29 3.48
CA LEU A 205 -0.92 10.81 3.51
C LEU A 205 -1.77 10.11 4.58
N ILE A 206 -1.81 8.78 4.56
CA ILE A 206 -2.58 7.98 5.53
C ILE A 206 -2.07 8.24 6.95
N SER A 207 -0.75 8.31 7.12
CA SER A 207 -0.06 8.60 8.37
C SER A 207 -0.44 9.99 8.94
N CYS A 208 -0.55 11.02 8.10
CA CYS A 208 -1.03 12.35 8.50
C CYS A 208 -2.54 12.35 8.83
N VAL A 209 -3.37 11.71 7.99
CA VAL A 209 -4.83 11.65 8.18
C VAL A 209 -5.18 10.91 9.48
N MET A 210 -4.61 9.72 9.68
CA MET A 210 -4.86 8.92 10.87
C MET A 210 -4.44 9.66 12.13
N ARG A 211 -3.25 10.30 12.15
CA ARG A 211 -2.84 11.10 13.31
C ARG A 211 -3.76 12.27 13.58
N HIS A 212 -4.20 13.00 12.55
CA HIS A 212 -5.15 14.10 12.73
C HIS A 212 -6.44 13.60 13.40
N ILE A 213 -7.01 12.50 12.90
CA ILE A 213 -8.20 11.88 13.51
C ILE A 213 -7.89 11.48 14.96
N LEU A 214 -6.83 10.70 15.20
CA LEU A 214 -6.46 10.19 16.52
C LEU A 214 -6.20 11.28 17.56
N TYR A 215 -5.65 12.43 17.16
CA TYR A 215 -5.39 13.56 18.05
C TYR A 215 -6.65 14.28 18.53
N TYR A 216 -7.73 14.22 17.74
CA TYR A 216 -8.97 14.94 18.02
C TYR A 216 -10.15 14.02 18.36
N THR A 217 -9.97 12.70 18.30
CA THR A 217 -10.98 11.72 18.76
C THR A 217 -10.64 11.08 20.10
N GLN A 218 -9.47 11.36 20.67
CA GLN A 218 -9.01 10.80 21.95
C GLN A 218 -8.64 11.92 22.93
N LEU A 219 -8.97 11.74 24.21
CA LEU A 219 -8.74 12.78 25.22
C LEU A 219 -7.26 12.82 25.64
N PRO A 220 -6.68 14.01 25.87
CA PRO A 220 -5.37 14.12 26.48
C PRO A 220 -5.35 13.42 27.85
N GLY A 221 -4.39 12.52 28.06
CA GLY A 221 -4.26 11.75 29.29
C GLY A 221 -5.26 10.60 29.45
N SER A 222 -6.04 10.26 28.41
CA SER A 222 -6.80 9.01 28.43
C SER A 222 -5.88 7.80 28.29
N THR A 223 -6.34 6.67 28.82
CA THR A 223 -5.71 5.37 28.61
C THR A 223 -6.80 4.29 28.63
N PRO A 224 -6.77 3.29 27.72
CA PRO A 224 -5.80 3.10 26.63
C PRO A 224 -5.98 4.11 25.48
N ILE A 225 -4.96 4.22 24.63
CA ILE A 225 -4.98 5.04 23.41
C ILE A 225 -4.59 4.21 22.18
N ILE A 226 -5.17 4.56 21.03
CA ILE A 226 -4.72 4.11 19.72
C ILE A 226 -3.70 5.12 19.18
N GLU A 227 -2.57 4.62 18.70
CA GLU A 227 -1.53 5.44 18.08
C GLU A 227 -1.16 4.89 16.71
N PHE A 228 -0.77 5.81 15.81
CA PHE A 228 -0.27 5.44 14.50
C PHE A 228 1.20 4.98 14.58
N ARG A 229 1.45 3.75 14.13
CA ARG A 229 2.78 3.15 14.01
C ARG A 229 3.32 3.39 12.59
N ASP A 230 4.28 4.29 12.49
CA ASP A 230 4.88 4.74 11.21
C ASP A 230 6.18 4.00 10.88
N THR A 231 6.29 2.75 11.33
CA THR A 231 7.52 1.96 11.20
C THR A 231 7.28 0.84 10.23
N ARG A 232 7.92 0.93 9.06
CA ARG A 232 7.97 -0.16 8.10
C ARG A 232 8.75 -1.33 8.70
N GLN A 233 8.09 -2.48 8.83
CA GLN A 233 8.65 -3.65 9.50
C GLN A 233 8.69 -4.85 8.54
N ARG A 234 9.86 -5.47 8.40
CA ARG A 234 9.97 -6.77 7.72
C ARG A 234 9.55 -7.86 8.70
N MET A 235 8.56 -8.65 8.33
CA MET A 235 8.16 -9.84 9.07
C MET A 235 8.59 -11.08 8.31
N SER A 236 9.00 -12.10 9.05
CA SER A 236 9.32 -13.39 8.45
C SER A 236 9.06 -14.56 9.36
N LEU A 237 8.70 -15.69 8.75
CA LEU A 237 8.44 -16.94 9.43
C LEU A 237 9.17 -18.06 8.71
N GLN A 238 9.99 -18.80 9.45
CA GLN A 238 10.58 -20.03 8.96
C GLN A 238 9.57 -21.17 9.11
N VAL A 239 9.22 -21.80 8.00
CA VAL A 239 8.29 -22.94 8.00
C VAL A 239 9.13 -24.21 7.81
N LEU A 240 9.30 -24.97 8.89
CA LEU A 240 10.19 -26.15 8.94
C LEU A 240 9.84 -27.18 7.84
N ASP A 241 8.55 -27.43 7.62
CA ASP A 241 8.06 -28.39 6.63
C ASP A 241 8.26 -27.93 5.18
N LEU A 242 8.57 -26.64 4.98
CA LEU A 242 8.83 -26.07 3.66
C LEU A 242 10.31 -25.98 3.34
N GLY A 243 11.19 -25.90 4.34
CA GLY A 243 12.61 -25.65 4.11
C GLY A 243 12.90 -24.24 3.59
N GLY A 244 12.00 -23.28 3.85
CA GLY A 244 12.15 -21.88 3.42
C GLY A 244 11.50 -20.88 4.36
N GLU A 245 11.59 -19.61 3.99
CA GLU A 245 11.10 -18.46 4.77
C GLU A 245 9.97 -17.77 4.01
N VAL A 246 8.85 -17.54 4.70
CA VAL A 246 7.77 -16.68 4.22
C VAL A 246 8.05 -15.27 4.73
N THR A 247 7.98 -14.26 3.84
CA THR A 247 8.37 -12.89 4.17
C THR A 247 7.37 -11.87 3.66
N ALA A 248 7.09 -10.85 4.47
CA ALA A 248 6.27 -9.69 4.09
C ALA A 248 6.83 -8.40 4.68
N ILE A 249 6.35 -7.27 4.17
CA ILE A 249 6.71 -5.94 4.65
C ILE A 249 5.40 -5.28 5.09
N ASP A 250 5.32 -4.92 6.35
CA ASP A 250 4.25 -4.12 6.91
C ASP A 250 4.63 -2.63 6.78
N ASP A 251 3.78 -1.82 6.14
CA ASP A 251 4.00 -0.38 5.96
C ASP A 251 3.65 0.44 7.22
N GLY A 252 3.11 -0.19 8.26
CA GLY A 252 2.76 0.45 9.53
C GLY A 252 1.32 0.15 9.94
N GLY A 253 0.67 1.11 10.61
CA GLY A 253 -0.74 1.00 10.93
C GLY A 253 -1.05 1.51 12.33
N LEU A 254 -1.85 0.76 13.09
CA LEU A 254 -2.33 1.18 14.41
C LEU A 254 -1.88 0.21 15.51
N CYS A 255 -1.47 0.77 16.65
CA CYS A 255 -1.21 0.04 17.87
C CYS A 255 -2.06 0.58 19.04
N LEU A 256 -2.28 -0.24 20.05
CA LEU A 256 -2.91 0.12 21.33
C LEU A 256 -1.81 0.31 22.37
N LYS A 257 -1.84 1.44 23.07
CA LYS A 257 -0.97 1.70 24.21
C LYS A 257 -1.78 1.89 25.48
N VAL A 258 -1.21 1.42 26.58
CA VAL A 258 -1.74 1.59 27.94
C VAL A 258 -0.74 2.38 28.77
N GLU A 259 -1.24 3.13 29.74
CA GLU A 259 -0.42 3.88 30.68
C GLU A 259 -0.13 2.98 31.87
N GLU A 260 1.13 2.87 32.24
CA GLU A 260 1.57 2.15 33.44
C GLU A 260 1.50 3.05 34.68
N GLU A 261 1.58 2.45 35.87
CA GLU A 261 1.57 3.18 37.16
C GLU A 261 2.63 4.28 37.27
N ASN A 262 3.70 4.19 36.49
CA ASN A 262 4.79 5.17 36.42
C ASN A 262 4.51 6.37 35.49
N GLY A 263 3.33 6.42 34.85
CA GLY A 263 2.92 7.45 33.89
C GLY A 263 3.52 7.29 32.48
N ARG A 264 4.20 6.17 32.20
CA ARG A 264 4.73 5.86 30.86
C ARG A 264 3.74 4.99 30.10
N PHE A 265 3.72 5.17 28.78
CA PHE A 265 2.92 4.33 27.90
C PHE A 265 3.72 3.13 27.40
N THR A 266 3.13 1.94 27.47
CA THR A 266 3.65 0.71 26.85
C THR A 266 2.66 0.15 25.84
N VAL A 267 3.19 -0.61 24.88
CA VAL A 267 2.38 -1.21 23.80
C VAL A 267 1.65 -2.42 24.37
N ALA A 268 0.34 -2.31 24.49
CA ALA A 268 -0.54 -3.41 24.88
C ALA A 268 -0.90 -4.30 23.69
N ARG A 269 -1.04 -3.69 22.50
CA ARG A 269 -1.23 -4.40 21.23
C ARG A 269 -0.50 -3.70 20.10
N ASN A 270 0.44 -4.36 19.43
CA ASN A 270 1.29 -3.78 18.41
C ASN A 270 0.62 -3.68 17.03
N MET A 271 -0.31 -4.58 16.71
CA MET A 271 -0.86 -4.75 15.35
C MET A 271 -2.40 -4.75 15.33
N VAL A 272 -3.01 -3.73 15.91
CA VAL A 272 -4.49 -3.55 15.93
C VAL A 272 -5.06 -3.40 14.52
N ALA A 273 -4.32 -2.72 13.64
CA ALA A 273 -4.60 -2.66 12.21
C ALA A 273 -3.28 -2.52 11.45
N LEU A 274 -3.15 -3.24 10.33
CA LEU A 274 -2.02 -3.13 9.42
C LEU A 274 -2.36 -2.15 8.29
N LEU A 275 -1.37 -1.40 7.85
CA LEU A 275 -1.45 -0.54 6.68
C LEU A 275 -0.76 -1.23 5.51
N GLU A 276 -1.47 -1.34 4.40
CA GLU A 276 -0.92 -1.75 3.11
C GLU A 276 -1.20 -0.62 2.12
N ALA A 277 -0.13 0.05 1.65
CA ALA A 277 -0.25 1.11 0.67
C ALA A 277 0.09 0.59 -0.72
N LYS A 278 -0.60 1.09 -1.74
CA LYS A 278 -0.28 0.79 -3.14
C LYS A 278 -0.15 2.05 -3.95
N ARG A 279 0.85 2.08 -4.83
CA ARG A 279 1.00 3.16 -5.81
C ARG A 279 -0.20 3.28 -6.75
N ASN A 280 -0.79 2.16 -7.15
CA ASN A 280 -1.96 2.11 -8.03
C ASN A 280 -2.97 1.08 -7.53
N LEU A 281 -4.25 1.43 -7.68
CA LEU A 281 -5.34 0.48 -7.52
C LEU A 281 -5.88 0.14 -8.91
N LYS A 282 -6.22 -1.13 -9.12
CA LYS A 282 -6.87 -1.56 -10.34
C LYS A 282 -8.29 -0.99 -10.35
N VAL A 283 -8.66 -0.27 -11.40
CA VAL A 283 -10.03 0.28 -11.56
C VAL A 283 -10.75 -0.50 -12.66
N ILE A 284 -11.92 -1.05 -12.35
CA ILE A 284 -12.79 -1.75 -13.29
C ILE A 284 -14.16 -1.08 -13.21
N GLU A 285 -14.71 -0.65 -14.35
CA GLU A 285 -16.01 0.04 -14.43
C GLU A 285 -16.11 1.25 -13.47
N GLY A 286 -15.03 2.02 -13.37
CA GLY A 286 -14.94 3.20 -12.50
C GLY A 286 -14.86 2.89 -11.01
N LYS A 287 -14.78 1.62 -10.60
CA LYS A 287 -14.66 1.21 -9.20
C LYS A 287 -13.27 0.66 -8.92
N PRO A 288 -12.60 1.07 -7.83
CA PRO A 288 -11.38 0.42 -7.39
C PRO A 288 -11.69 -1.04 -7.02
N VAL A 289 -10.84 -1.94 -7.48
CA VAL A 289 -10.92 -3.38 -7.26
C VAL A 289 -9.62 -3.86 -6.62
N ILE A 290 -9.74 -4.71 -5.61
CA ILE A 290 -8.60 -5.37 -5.00
C ILE A 290 -8.21 -6.53 -5.90
N SER A 291 -6.98 -6.47 -6.44
CA SER A 291 -6.46 -7.55 -7.26
C SER A 291 -6.08 -8.76 -6.41
N ASP A 292 -5.97 -9.92 -7.05
CA ASP A 292 -5.59 -11.16 -6.36
C ASP A 292 -4.18 -11.03 -5.75
N GLU A 293 -3.27 -10.29 -6.40
CA GLU A 293 -1.93 -9.98 -5.90
C GLU A 293 -1.98 -9.12 -4.63
N CYS A 294 -2.74 -8.02 -4.66
CA CYS A 294 -2.90 -7.14 -3.49
C CYS A 294 -3.52 -7.89 -2.30
N LEU A 295 -4.60 -8.63 -2.55
CA LEU A 295 -5.24 -9.44 -1.51
C LEU A 295 -4.27 -10.49 -0.93
N SER A 296 -3.44 -11.11 -1.77
CA SER A 296 -2.48 -12.11 -1.32
C SER A 296 -1.33 -11.52 -0.49
N GLN A 297 -0.90 -10.29 -0.79
CA GLN A 297 0.07 -9.54 0.01
C GLN A 297 -0.50 -9.27 1.41
N MET A 298 -1.69 -8.66 1.48
CA MET A 298 -2.40 -8.40 2.74
C MET A 298 -2.64 -9.69 3.54
N THR A 299 -2.94 -10.79 2.86
CA THR A 299 -3.12 -12.11 3.50
C THR A 299 -1.82 -12.59 4.13
N CYS A 300 -0.70 -12.51 3.41
CA CYS A 300 0.61 -12.93 3.92
C CYS A 300 1.03 -12.08 5.13
N GLU A 301 0.87 -10.76 5.04
CA GLU A 301 1.15 -9.85 6.16
C GLU A 301 0.33 -10.20 7.39
N ALA A 302 -0.96 -10.48 7.24
CA ALA A 302 -1.80 -10.84 8.37
C ALA A 302 -1.44 -12.22 8.97
N ILE A 303 -1.07 -13.19 8.14
CA ILE A 303 -0.59 -14.51 8.60
C ILE A 303 0.72 -14.33 9.39
N LEU A 304 1.67 -13.55 8.86
CA LEU A 304 2.94 -13.31 9.52
C LEU A 304 2.78 -12.49 10.79
N ALA A 305 1.96 -11.45 10.79
CA ALA A 305 1.63 -10.63 11.96
C ALA A 305 1.14 -11.51 13.11
N ARG A 306 0.28 -12.49 12.83
CA ARG A 306 -0.14 -13.48 13.84
C ARG A 306 0.98 -14.42 14.28
N ALA A 307 1.81 -14.89 13.35
CA ALA A 307 2.83 -15.89 13.65
C ALA A 307 4.03 -15.33 14.43
N VAL A 308 4.37 -14.07 14.22
CA VAL A 308 5.49 -13.38 14.86
C VAL A 308 5.05 -12.47 15.99
N ASP A 309 3.77 -12.55 16.37
CA ASP A 309 3.17 -11.73 17.42
C ASP A 309 3.84 -11.99 18.76
N PRO A 310 4.63 -11.03 19.29
CA PRO A 310 5.32 -11.22 20.56
C PRO A 310 4.37 -11.10 21.77
N LEU A 311 3.14 -10.64 21.56
CA LEU A 311 2.16 -10.34 22.61
C LEU A 311 0.96 -11.28 22.61
N ASP A 312 0.95 -12.30 21.74
CA ASP A 312 -0.12 -13.31 21.67
C ASP A 312 -1.54 -12.72 21.49
N GLU A 313 -1.65 -11.55 20.86
CA GLU A 313 -2.85 -10.76 20.57
C GLU A 313 -3.86 -11.51 19.68
N PHE A 314 -3.38 -12.43 18.85
CA PHE A 314 -4.16 -13.07 17.79
C PHE A 314 -4.53 -14.54 18.07
N GLN A 315 -4.31 -15.06 19.29
CA GLN A 315 -4.52 -16.47 19.66
C GLN A 315 -5.95 -16.99 19.36
N ASP A 316 -6.97 -16.11 19.45
CA ASP A 316 -8.38 -16.48 19.25
C ASP A 316 -8.94 -16.12 17.87
N GLY A 317 -8.15 -15.43 17.03
CA GLY A 317 -8.59 -14.88 15.74
C GLY A 317 -8.33 -15.81 14.55
N ARG A 318 -9.39 -16.42 14.00
CA ARG A 318 -9.34 -17.07 12.67
C ARG A 318 -9.66 -16.11 11.51
N CYS A 319 -10.01 -14.87 11.82
CA CYS A 319 -10.50 -13.89 10.85
C CYS A 319 -9.62 -12.65 10.82
N VAL A 320 -9.35 -12.14 9.62
CA VAL A 320 -8.69 -10.86 9.39
C VAL A 320 -9.73 -9.90 8.82
N HIS A 321 -9.87 -8.73 9.44
CA HIS A 321 -10.79 -7.68 8.95
C HIS A 321 -10.04 -6.75 7.99
N LEU A 322 -10.43 -6.78 6.71
CA LEU A 322 -9.91 -5.85 5.72
C LEU A 322 -10.83 -4.64 5.62
N SER A 323 -10.29 -3.45 5.81
CA SER A 323 -11.00 -2.17 5.66
C SER A 323 -10.35 -1.35 4.56
N PHE A 324 -11.16 -0.69 3.74
CA PHE A 324 -10.69 0.04 2.55
C PHE A 324 -11.08 1.51 2.66
N VAL A 325 -10.09 2.38 2.43
CA VAL A 325 -10.32 3.82 2.32
C VAL A 325 -10.12 4.19 0.85
N ASN A 326 -11.22 4.43 0.14
CA ASN A 326 -11.15 5.02 -1.19
C ASN A 326 -11.11 6.55 -1.03
N LEU A 327 -9.97 7.17 -1.35
CA LEU A 327 -9.80 8.64 -1.28
C LEU A 327 -10.33 9.36 -2.52
N ALA A 328 -10.91 8.63 -3.48
CA ALA A 328 -11.52 9.15 -4.70
C ALA A 328 -13.03 8.97 -4.66
N THR A 329 -13.70 9.77 -3.83
CA THR A 329 -15.09 10.16 -4.06
C THR A 329 -15.14 11.66 -3.85
N ASP A 330 -15.41 12.38 -4.92
CA ASP A 330 -15.67 13.83 -4.96
C ASP A 330 -16.75 14.24 -3.94
#